data_AF-A0A356BZ73-F1
#
_entry.id   AF-A0A356BZ73-F1
#
_cell.length_a   1.000
_cell.length_b   1.000
_cell.length_c   1.000
_cell.angle_alpha   90.00
_cell.angle_beta   90.00
_cell.angle_gamma   90.00
#
_symmetry.space_group_name_H-M   'P 1'
#
loop_
_entity.id
_entity.type
_entity.pdbx_description
1 polymer ?
#
loop_
_entity_poly.entity_id
_entity_poly.type
_entity_poly.pdbx_seq_one_letter_code
_entity_poly.pdbx_strand_id
1 'polypeptide(L)'
;MKSRQQIVVLSIALLVCIAAGTGYASEFRRTFLLEAGARYEVSVRIKTDLQDAPTLASVYIHNEHGQYLRSTQLSRSLAGPNQWQHISTIVTAPPGALQATVVFTASEGVEMEWDEFNIRRVELDLADEELIRQGLVYTGLIVDARGLNLQRGMSPKIFSESGQLIYAGVAVSYGFLQEAGIASYGQELNPDLLRRIQPDDTVKVSPLVVHALDLKGSTESSVTISDADAQAILDALDTYDFLAHYSVVFLID
;
A
#
# COMPACT_ATOMS: atom_id res chain seq x y z
N MET A 1 -27.26 52.48 43.97
CA MET A 1 -26.06 51.64 43.67
C MET A 1 -26.42 50.17 43.75
N LYS A 2 -26.70 49.52 42.61
CA LYS A 2 -26.74 48.06 42.48
C LYS A 2 -25.91 47.72 41.25
N SER A 3 -24.69 47.23 41.49
CA SER A 3 -23.71 46.88 40.47
C SER A 3 -24.10 45.58 39.78
N ARG A 4 -24.10 45.62 38.45
CA ARG A 4 -24.47 44.53 37.54
C ARG A 4 -23.19 43.73 37.27
N GLN A 5 -23.04 42.54 37.87
CA GLN A 5 -21.90 41.67 37.55
C GLN A 5 -22.12 41.05 36.17
N GLN A 6 -21.30 41.45 35.20
CA GLN A 6 -21.17 40.78 33.91
C GLN A 6 -20.21 39.61 34.08
N ILE A 7 -20.71 38.40 33.91
CA ILE A 7 -19.90 37.18 33.82
C ILE A 7 -19.31 37.16 32.41
N VAL A 8 -18.01 37.43 32.30
CA VAL A 8 -17.25 37.26 31.05
C VAL A 8 -16.90 35.77 30.95
N VAL A 9 -17.55 35.06 30.04
CA VAL A 9 -17.18 33.70 29.65
C VAL A 9 -15.97 33.80 28.73
N LEU A 10 -14.79 33.40 29.23
CA LEU A 10 -13.56 33.34 28.46
C LEU A 10 -13.54 32.01 27.69
N SER A 11 -14.03 32.01 26.46
CA SER A 11 -13.92 30.88 25.54
C SER A 11 -12.46 30.75 25.08
N ILE A 12 -11.72 29.83 25.69
CA ILE A 12 -10.39 29.43 25.21
C ILE A 12 -10.60 28.62 23.93
N ALA A 13 -10.43 29.28 22.78
CA ALA A 13 -10.30 28.60 21.50
C ALA A 13 -8.93 27.92 21.47
N LEU A 14 -8.91 26.60 21.68
CA LEU A 14 -7.72 25.78 21.47
C LEU A 14 -7.47 25.67 19.96
N LEU A 15 -6.66 26.58 19.43
CA LEU A 15 -6.22 26.57 18.04
C LEU A 15 -5.12 25.52 17.92
N VAL A 16 -5.49 24.30 17.51
CA VAL A 16 -4.53 23.24 17.16
C VAL A 16 -3.92 23.63 15.82
N CYS A 17 -2.78 24.32 15.84
CA CYS A 17 -1.92 24.46 14.67
C CYS A 17 -1.39 23.07 14.32
N ILE A 18 -1.97 22.41 13.33
CA ILE A 18 -1.33 21.28 12.66
C ILE A 18 -0.18 21.89 11.86
N ALA A 19 1.03 21.83 12.40
CA ALA A 19 2.21 22.22 11.66
C ALA A 19 2.38 21.25 10.48
N ALA A 20 2.09 21.72 9.27
CA ALA A 20 2.63 21.12 8.05
C ALA A 20 4.15 21.34 8.08
N GLY A 21 4.85 20.39 8.70
CA GLY A 21 6.29 20.44 8.88
C GLY A 21 6.99 19.68 7.77
N THR A 22 7.74 20.41 6.94
CA THR A 22 8.81 19.82 6.13
C THR A 22 9.83 19.20 7.08
N GLY A 23 10.16 17.93 6.88
CA GLY A 23 11.19 17.25 7.67
C GLY A 23 12.16 16.46 6.80
N TYR A 24 13.31 16.15 7.40
CA TYR A 24 14.44 15.49 6.77
C TYR A 24 14.88 14.32 7.64
N ALA A 25 14.76 13.09 7.13
CA ALA A 25 15.24 11.86 7.75
C ALA A 25 15.09 10.71 6.76
N SER A 26 15.77 9.59 7.00
CA SER A 26 15.52 8.33 6.28
C SER A 26 14.17 7.68 6.65
N GLU A 27 13.53 8.14 7.73
CA GLU A 27 12.24 7.65 8.23
C GLU A 27 11.31 8.80 8.62
N PHE A 28 10.06 8.75 8.13
CA PHE A 28 8.95 9.54 8.62
C PHE A 28 7.92 8.64 9.31
N ARG A 29 7.55 8.97 10.56
CA ARG A 29 6.63 8.16 11.37
C ARG A 29 5.51 8.97 11.97
N ARG A 30 4.27 8.47 11.87
CA ARG A 30 3.10 9.07 12.52
C ARG A 30 2.16 8.00 13.05
N THR A 31 1.53 8.30 14.17
CA THR A 31 0.59 7.40 14.83
C THR A 31 -0.77 8.09 14.97
N PHE A 32 -1.84 7.37 14.67
CA PHE A 32 -3.21 7.91 14.65
C PHE A 32 -4.23 6.88 15.11
N LEU A 33 -5.38 7.36 15.55
CA LEU A 33 -6.48 6.51 16.00
C LEU A 33 -7.29 5.99 14.81
N LEU A 34 -7.78 4.77 14.95
CA LEU A 34 -8.64 4.09 14.00
C LEU A 34 -9.98 3.77 14.66
N GLU A 35 -11.02 3.71 13.83
CA GLU A 35 -12.26 3.03 14.16
C GLU A 35 -12.27 1.66 13.48
N ALA A 36 -12.53 0.59 14.24
CA ALA A 36 -12.64 -0.75 13.69
C ALA A 36 -13.68 -0.81 12.56
N GLY A 37 -13.33 -1.49 11.46
CA GLY A 37 -14.13 -1.60 10.25
C GLY A 37 -14.06 -0.39 9.30
N ALA A 38 -13.53 0.76 9.74
CA ALA A 38 -13.36 1.92 8.86
C ALA A 38 -12.12 1.77 7.97
N ARG A 39 -12.19 2.39 6.80
CA ARG A 39 -11.07 2.50 5.86
C ARG A 39 -10.43 3.88 5.95
N TYR A 40 -9.11 3.91 5.81
CA TYR A 40 -8.33 5.13 5.85
C TYR A 40 -7.37 5.14 4.68
N GLU A 41 -7.37 6.23 3.92
CA GLU A 41 -6.26 6.57 3.03
C GLU A 41 -5.21 7.29 3.86
N VAL A 42 -3.99 6.80 3.79
CA VAL A 42 -2.82 7.44 4.35
C VAL A 42 -1.96 7.89 3.18
N SER A 43 -1.73 9.19 3.07
CA SER A 43 -0.98 9.76 1.96
C SER A 43 0.06 10.78 2.40
N VAL A 44 1.08 10.95 1.58
CA VAL A 44 2.20 11.86 1.83
C VAL A 44 2.86 12.22 0.49
N ARG A 45 3.42 13.43 0.38
CA ARG A 45 4.33 13.74 -0.71
C ARG A 45 5.75 13.46 -0.27
N ILE A 46 6.48 12.68 -1.07
CA ILE A 46 7.89 12.33 -0.82
C ILE A 46 8.76 12.83 -1.96
N LYS A 47 9.97 13.28 -1.64
CA LYS A 47 11.03 13.60 -2.59
C LYS A 47 12.35 13.02 -2.08
N THR A 48 13.10 12.34 -2.94
CA THR A 48 14.44 11.81 -2.62
C THR A 48 15.48 12.37 -3.57
N ASP A 49 16.74 12.36 -3.17
CA ASP A 49 17.88 12.76 -3.99
C ASP A 49 18.29 11.70 -5.03
N LEU A 50 18.01 10.43 -4.77
CA LEU A 50 18.34 9.29 -5.63
C LEU A 50 17.22 8.96 -6.64
N GLN A 51 17.60 8.63 -7.88
CA GLN A 51 16.72 8.12 -8.92
C GLN A 51 16.24 6.70 -8.58
N ASP A 52 14.94 6.41 -8.79
CA ASP A 52 14.32 5.11 -8.53
C ASP A 52 14.45 4.58 -7.09
N ALA A 53 14.72 5.48 -6.13
CA ALA A 53 14.87 5.14 -4.72
C ALA A 53 13.64 4.35 -4.25
N PRO A 54 13.80 3.09 -3.81
CA PRO A 54 12.67 2.34 -3.31
C PRO A 54 12.27 2.96 -1.98
N THR A 55 11.07 3.51 -1.95
CA THR A 55 10.42 4.01 -0.74
C THR A 55 9.43 2.95 -0.27
N LEU A 56 9.41 2.73 1.04
CA LEU A 56 8.52 1.78 1.68
C LEU A 56 7.58 2.54 2.60
N ALA A 57 6.29 2.46 2.31
CA ALA A 57 5.23 2.82 3.24
C ALA A 57 4.79 1.57 4.00
N SER A 58 4.95 1.56 5.32
CA SER A 58 4.48 0.50 6.20
C SER A 58 3.44 1.06 7.16
N VAL A 59 2.27 0.45 7.23
CA VAL A 59 1.23 0.78 8.21
C VAL A 59 1.10 -0.38 9.18
N TYR A 60 1.37 -0.14 10.46
CA TYR A 60 1.26 -1.13 11.53
C TYR A 60 0.03 -0.84 12.39
N ILE A 61 -0.89 -1.78 12.48
CA ILE A 61 -2.15 -1.66 13.21
C ILE A 61 -2.05 -2.43 14.52
N HIS A 62 -2.48 -1.78 15.61
CA HIS A 62 -2.47 -2.32 16.96
C HIS A 62 -3.84 -2.17 17.63
N ASN A 63 -4.10 -3.04 18.63
CA ASN A 63 -5.27 -2.94 19.49
C ASN A 63 -5.03 -2.01 20.69
N GLU A 64 -6.04 -1.90 21.57
CA GLU A 64 -6.00 -1.08 22.79
C GLU A 64 -4.90 -1.47 23.79
N HIS A 65 -4.42 -2.71 23.75
CA HIS A 65 -3.33 -3.20 24.58
C HIS A 65 -1.96 -3.03 23.92
N GLY A 66 -1.88 -2.38 22.76
CA GLY A 66 -0.66 -2.24 21.97
C GLY A 66 -0.20 -3.52 21.30
N GLN A 67 -1.05 -4.56 21.24
CA GLN A 67 -0.74 -5.80 20.53
C GLN A 67 -0.87 -5.57 19.03
N TYR A 68 0.10 -6.05 18.27
CA TYR A 68 0.10 -6.02 16.81
C TYR A 68 -1.05 -6.87 16.25
N LEU A 69 -1.85 -6.28 15.37
CA LEU A 69 -2.96 -6.95 14.69
C LEU A 69 -2.66 -7.23 13.22
N ARG A 70 -2.12 -6.24 12.49
CA ARG A 70 -1.93 -6.31 11.03
C ARG A 70 -0.90 -5.28 10.57
N SER A 71 -0.25 -5.55 9.43
CA SER A 71 0.45 -4.51 8.67
C SER A 71 0.07 -4.52 7.20
N THR A 72 0.15 -3.34 6.60
CA THR A 72 0.11 -3.13 5.15
C THR A 72 1.44 -2.54 4.75
N GLN A 73 2.09 -3.10 3.73
CA GLN A 73 3.34 -2.57 3.20
C GLN A 73 3.22 -2.31 1.71
N LEU A 74 3.55 -1.09 1.31
CA LEU A 74 3.60 -0.66 -0.07
C LEU A 74 5.03 -0.23 -0.38
N SER A 75 5.68 -0.87 -1.35
CA SER A 75 6.96 -0.42 -1.88
C SER A 75 6.73 0.20 -3.26
N ARG A 76 7.10 1.48 -3.43
CA ARG A 76 7.09 2.16 -4.72
C ARG A 76 8.47 2.77 -5.00
N SER A 77 8.96 2.61 -6.22
CA SER A 77 10.10 3.39 -6.70
C SER A 77 9.62 4.77 -7.14
N LEU A 78 10.36 5.79 -6.75
CA LEU A 78 10.08 7.16 -7.15
C LEU A 78 10.54 7.38 -8.60
N ALA A 79 9.63 7.86 -9.46
CA ALA A 79 9.84 8.14 -10.89
C ALA A 79 11.06 9.04 -11.27
N GLY A 80 11.72 9.69 -10.31
CA GLY A 80 12.88 10.54 -10.59
C GLY A 80 13.46 11.26 -9.37
N PRO A 81 14.76 11.60 -9.41
CA PRO A 81 15.42 12.30 -8.31
C PRO A 81 14.90 13.73 -8.21
N ASN A 82 14.82 14.25 -6.99
CA ASN A 82 14.39 15.61 -6.66
C ASN A 82 12.99 15.99 -7.17
N GLN A 83 12.13 15.01 -7.46
CA GLN A 83 10.74 15.22 -7.82
C GLN A 83 9.82 14.84 -6.67
N TRP A 84 8.87 15.73 -6.36
CA TRP A 84 7.82 15.43 -5.39
C TRP A 84 6.83 14.43 -5.98
N GLN A 85 6.55 13.36 -5.24
CA GLN A 85 5.63 12.32 -5.65
C GLN A 85 4.64 12.03 -4.55
N HIS A 86 3.38 11.89 -4.93
CA HIS A 86 2.32 11.51 -4.01
C HIS A 86 2.36 9.99 -3.80
N ILE A 87 2.49 9.57 -2.55
CA ILE A 87 2.40 8.17 -2.15
C ILE A 87 1.16 8.06 -1.27
N SER A 88 0.27 7.15 -1.62
CA SER A 88 -0.91 6.81 -0.85
C SER A 88 -1.01 5.30 -0.66
N THR A 89 -1.63 4.87 0.44
CA THR A 89 -2.06 3.50 0.65
C THR A 89 -3.36 3.50 1.44
N ILE A 90 -4.25 2.54 1.15
CA ILE A 90 -5.52 2.39 1.85
C ILE A 90 -5.38 1.24 2.85
N VAL A 91 -5.78 1.49 4.09
CA VAL A 91 -5.83 0.48 5.15
C VAL A 91 -7.25 0.33 5.67
N THR A 92 -7.65 -0.92 5.88
CA THR A 92 -8.90 -1.25 6.58
C THR A 92 -8.56 -1.63 8.01
N ALA A 93 -9.20 -0.98 8.98
CA ALA A 93 -9.01 -1.30 10.38
C ALA A 93 -9.68 -2.65 10.72
N PRO A 94 -8.93 -3.71 11.08
CA PRO A 94 -9.53 -4.98 11.48
C PRO A 94 -10.34 -4.86 12.77
N PRO A 95 -11.21 -5.84 13.10
CA PRO A 95 -11.89 -5.88 14.39
C PRO A 95 -10.91 -5.75 15.56
N GLY A 96 -11.23 -4.88 16.51
CA GLY A 96 -10.39 -4.60 17.68
C GLY A 96 -9.21 -3.65 17.43
N ALA A 97 -9.04 -3.13 16.21
CA ALA A 97 -8.06 -2.08 15.94
C ALA A 97 -8.45 -0.76 16.61
N LEU A 98 -7.45 -0.11 17.21
CA LEU A 98 -7.60 1.21 17.83
C LEU A 98 -6.59 2.22 17.28
N GLN A 99 -5.41 1.75 16.86
CA GLN A 99 -4.31 2.64 16.50
C GLN A 99 -3.55 2.10 15.30
N ALA A 100 -3.18 2.98 14.38
CA ALA A 100 -2.22 2.71 13.33
C ALA A 100 -0.98 3.57 13.51
N THR A 101 0.18 3.00 13.16
CA THR A 101 1.43 3.73 12.98
C THR A 101 1.86 3.58 11.54
N VAL A 102 1.89 4.68 10.81
CA VAL A 102 2.49 4.73 9.47
C VAL A 102 3.97 5.06 9.59
N VAL A 103 4.78 4.40 8.78
CA VAL A 103 6.21 4.59 8.67
C VAL A 103 6.54 4.64 7.19
N PHE A 104 7.07 5.75 6.71
CA PHE A 104 7.65 5.87 5.38
C PHE A 104 9.16 5.84 5.54
N THR A 105 9.83 4.90 4.87
CA THR A 105 11.29 4.77 4.90
C THR A 105 11.88 4.83 3.51
N ALA A 106 12.97 5.56 3.37
CA ALA A 106 13.86 5.45 2.22
C ALA A 106 14.95 4.40 2.50
N SER A 107 15.67 3.99 1.46
CA SER A 107 16.83 3.09 1.60
C SER A 107 17.94 3.73 2.44
N GLU A 108 18.79 2.90 3.03
CA GLU A 108 19.95 3.38 3.79
C GLU A 108 20.82 4.31 2.93
N GLY A 109 21.16 5.48 3.48
CA GLY A 109 21.95 6.50 2.79
C GLY A 109 21.17 7.38 1.82
N VAL A 110 19.85 7.18 1.64
CA VAL A 110 18.99 8.06 0.84
C VAL A 110 18.35 9.10 1.75
N GLU A 111 18.50 10.38 1.41
CA GLU A 111 17.79 11.46 2.09
C GLU A 111 16.38 11.59 1.53
N MET A 112 15.40 11.70 2.43
CA MET A 112 13.99 11.80 2.10
C MET A 112 13.41 13.09 2.70
N GLU A 113 12.80 13.88 1.83
CA GLU A 113 11.96 15.02 2.19
C GLU A 113 10.49 14.62 2.10
N TRP A 114 9.67 15.13 3.01
CA TRP A 114 8.22 14.92 2.99
C TRP A 114 7.43 16.21 3.22
N ASP A 115 6.22 16.24 2.65
CA ASP A 115 5.21 17.27 2.88
C ASP A 115 3.80 16.66 2.70
N GLU A 116 2.75 17.44 3.00
CA GLU A 116 1.34 17.09 2.76
C GLU A 116 0.96 15.69 3.27
N PHE A 117 1.43 15.33 4.49
CA PHE A 117 0.98 14.11 5.14
C PHE A 117 -0.49 14.24 5.55
N ASN A 118 -1.32 13.33 5.03
CA ASN A 118 -2.75 13.31 5.27
C ASN A 118 -3.21 11.92 5.69
N ILE A 119 -4.19 11.89 6.60
CA ILE A 119 -4.96 10.69 6.93
C ILE A 119 -6.42 11.07 6.73
N ARG A 120 -7.09 10.38 5.83
CA ARG A 120 -8.49 10.61 5.53
C ARG A 120 -9.26 9.32 5.69
N ARG A 121 -10.37 9.38 6.44
CA ARG A 121 -11.35 8.29 6.41
C ARG A 121 -11.93 8.21 5.01
N VAL A 122 -11.81 7.06 4.39
CA VAL A 122 -12.42 6.76 3.11
C VAL A 122 -13.70 6.02 3.43
N GLU A 123 -14.82 6.69 3.23
CA GLU A 123 -16.07 5.97 3.01
C GLU A 123 -15.95 5.39 1.61
N LEU A 124 -16.02 4.07 1.48
CA LEU A 124 -16.32 3.50 0.17
C LEU A 124 -17.64 4.13 -0.26
N ASP A 125 -17.66 4.80 -1.40
CA ASP A 125 -18.95 5.16 -1.98
C ASP A 125 -19.74 3.84 -2.12
N LEU A 126 -21.04 3.85 -1.85
CA LEU A 126 -21.89 2.67 -2.07
C LEU A 126 -21.72 2.13 -3.50
N ALA A 127 -21.36 3.02 -4.44
CA ALA A 127 -20.95 2.68 -5.79
C ALA A 127 -19.68 1.82 -5.85
N ASP A 128 -18.64 2.10 -5.06
CA ASP A 128 -17.38 1.35 -5.05
C ASP A 128 -17.53 -0.01 -4.38
N GLU A 129 -18.29 -0.10 -3.28
CA GLU A 129 -18.67 -1.39 -2.71
C GLU A 129 -19.49 -2.23 -3.68
N GLU A 130 -20.42 -1.61 -4.40
CA GLU A 130 -21.20 -2.30 -5.42
C GLU A 130 -20.33 -2.67 -6.64
N LEU A 131 -19.36 -1.85 -7.03
CA LEU A 131 -18.37 -2.18 -8.07
C LEU A 131 -17.51 -3.38 -7.63
N ILE A 132 -17.05 -3.43 -6.37
CA ILE A 132 -16.36 -4.60 -5.80
C ILE A 132 -17.28 -5.83 -5.82
N ARG A 133 -18.51 -5.72 -5.33
CA ARG A 133 -19.49 -6.83 -5.33
C ARG A 133 -19.85 -7.30 -6.75
N GLN A 134 -19.93 -6.38 -7.70
CA GLN A 134 -20.19 -6.65 -9.11
C GLN A 134 -18.94 -7.11 -9.88
N GLY A 135 -17.74 -7.11 -9.25
CA GLY A 135 -16.47 -7.48 -9.87
C GLY A 135 -16.01 -6.52 -10.96
N LEU A 136 -16.39 -5.26 -10.84
CA LEU A 136 -15.98 -4.14 -11.69
C LEU A 136 -14.69 -3.46 -11.21
N VAL A 137 -14.13 -3.92 -10.08
CA VAL A 137 -12.77 -3.58 -9.64
C VAL A 137 -11.88 -4.80 -9.68
N TYR A 138 -10.58 -4.58 -9.77
CA TYR A 138 -9.61 -5.65 -9.69
C TYR A 138 -9.33 -6.03 -8.24
N THR A 139 -9.33 -7.33 -7.93
CA THR A 139 -9.15 -7.88 -6.58
C THR A 139 -7.78 -8.50 -6.37
N GLY A 140 -6.96 -8.56 -7.41
CA GLY A 140 -5.61 -9.10 -7.39
C GLY A 140 -4.95 -9.02 -8.76
N LEU A 141 -3.66 -9.33 -8.78
CA LEU A 141 -2.83 -9.34 -9.99
C LEU A 141 -2.49 -10.76 -10.39
N ILE A 142 -2.67 -11.06 -11.67
CA ILE A 142 -2.11 -12.24 -12.31
C ILE A 142 -1.06 -11.78 -13.31
N VAL A 143 0.16 -12.28 -13.16
CA VAL A 143 1.26 -12.05 -14.09
C VAL A 143 1.47 -13.32 -14.88
N ASP A 144 1.14 -13.31 -16.17
CA ASP A 144 1.45 -14.41 -17.07
C ASP A 144 2.91 -14.33 -17.53
N ALA A 145 3.75 -15.22 -17.00
CA ALA A 145 5.16 -15.34 -17.31
C ALA A 145 5.52 -16.70 -17.93
N ARG A 146 4.52 -17.42 -18.44
CA ARG A 146 4.73 -18.69 -19.17
C ARG A 146 5.53 -18.43 -20.45
N GLY A 147 6.36 -19.38 -20.84
CA GLY A 147 7.28 -19.27 -21.96
C GLY A 147 8.56 -18.48 -21.68
N LEU A 148 8.67 -17.85 -20.50
CA LEU A 148 9.89 -17.16 -20.08
C LEU A 148 10.77 -18.01 -19.17
N ASN A 149 10.33 -19.21 -18.74
CA ASN A 149 11.02 -20.04 -17.74
C ASN A 149 11.25 -19.34 -16.39
N LEU A 150 10.32 -18.48 -15.96
CA LEU A 150 10.37 -17.79 -14.66
C LEU A 150 10.44 -18.82 -13.52
N GLN A 151 11.40 -18.64 -12.61
CA GLN A 151 11.59 -19.49 -11.44
C GLN A 151 10.79 -18.97 -10.24
N ARG A 152 10.30 -19.91 -9.41
CA ARG A 152 9.69 -19.58 -8.12
C ARG A 152 10.75 -18.92 -7.24
N GLY A 153 10.44 -17.72 -6.72
CA GLY A 153 11.34 -16.99 -5.83
C GLY A 153 10.67 -16.61 -4.52
N MET A 154 11.48 -16.45 -3.48
CA MET A 154 11.00 -15.95 -2.19
C MET A 154 10.64 -14.46 -2.25
N SER A 155 11.17 -13.72 -3.22
CA SER A 155 10.98 -12.27 -3.35
C SER A 155 10.87 -11.83 -4.80
N PRO A 156 9.79 -12.24 -5.50
CA PRO A 156 9.56 -11.78 -6.86
C PRO A 156 9.34 -10.27 -6.90
N LYS A 157 9.81 -9.67 -7.99
CA LYS A 157 9.59 -8.26 -8.30
C LYS A 157 8.97 -8.11 -9.68
N ILE A 158 8.19 -7.05 -9.85
CA ILE A 158 7.59 -6.66 -11.12
C ILE A 158 8.07 -5.24 -11.42
N PHE A 159 8.65 -5.06 -12.61
CA PHE A 159 9.12 -3.77 -13.09
C PHE A 159 8.39 -3.38 -14.37
N SER A 160 8.23 -2.09 -14.64
CA SER A 160 7.87 -1.60 -15.97
C SER A 160 9.07 -1.64 -16.92
N GLU A 161 8.82 -1.50 -18.23
CA GLU A 161 9.86 -1.35 -19.27
C GLU A 161 10.77 -0.15 -19.00
N SER A 162 10.19 0.96 -18.55
CA SER A 162 10.91 2.17 -18.12
C SER A 162 11.76 1.99 -16.85
N GLY A 163 11.67 0.84 -16.18
CA GLY A 163 12.48 0.49 -15.02
C GLY A 163 11.82 0.75 -13.66
N GLN A 164 10.61 1.32 -13.64
CA GLN A 164 9.86 1.58 -12.42
C GLN A 164 9.53 0.27 -11.70
N LEU A 165 9.82 0.20 -10.40
CA LEU A 165 9.37 -0.92 -9.56
C LEU A 165 7.88 -0.80 -9.28
N ILE A 166 7.09 -1.75 -9.80
CA ILE A 166 5.64 -1.82 -9.63
C ILE A 166 5.27 -2.65 -8.41
N TYR A 167 6.02 -3.74 -8.19
CA TYR A 167 5.81 -4.61 -7.05
C TYR A 167 7.15 -5.16 -6.57
N ALA A 168 7.41 -5.02 -5.28
CA ALA A 168 8.36 -5.84 -4.55
C ALA A 168 7.66 -6.27 -3.28
N GLY A 169 7.45 -7.57 -3.10
CA GLY A 169 6.98 -8.04 -1.81
C GLY A 169 8.00 -7.67 -0.75
N VAL A 170 7.62 -6.77 0.16
CA VAL A 170 8.52 -6.18 1.14
C VAL A 170 8.67 -7.08 2.35
N ALA A 171 9.79 -6.90 3.08
CA ALA A 171 10.12 -7.65 4.27
C ALA A 171 9.07 -7.40 5.38
N VAL A 172 8.13 -8.32 5.48
CA VAL A 172 7.14 -8.43 6.55
C VAL A 172 7.78 -8.98 7.82
N SER A 173 7.13 -8.77 8.96
CA SER A 173 7.54 -9.45 10.21
C SER A 173 7.54 -10.97 10.01
N TYR A 174 8.50 -11.67 10.64
CA TYR A 174 8.74 -13.10 10.44
C TYR A 174 7.49 -13.99 10.63
N GLY A 175 6.52 -13.54 11.44
CA GLY A 175 5.24 -14.25 11.65
C GLY A 175 4.31 -14.25 10.43
N PHE A 176 4.27 -13.16 9.64
CA PHE A 176 3.41 -13.08 8.45
C PHE A 176 4.02 -13.81 7.24
N LEU A 177 5.36 -13.90 7.18
CA LEU A 177 6.07 -14.67 6.16
C LEU A 177 5.78 -16.18 6.23
N GLN A 178 5.42 -16.72 7.40
CA GLN A 178 5.24 -18.16 7.60
C GLN A 178 3.91 -18.71 7.06
N GLU A 179 2.87 -17.90 6.89
CA GLU A 179 1.53 -18.41 6.56
C GLU A 179 1.11 -18.18 5.10
N ALA A 180 1.43 -17.03 4.50
CA ALA A 180 0.88 -16.66 3.19
C ALA A 180 1.93 -16.45 2.08
N GLY A 181 3.17 -16.09 2.40
CA GLY A 181 4.16 -15.66 1.40
C GLY A 181 3.76 -14.36 0.67
N ILE A 182 4.61 -13.86 -0.23
CA ILE A 182 4.39 -12.58 -0.95
C ILE A 182 3.92 -12.76 -2.40
N ALA A 183 3.87 -13.98 -2.91
CA ALA A 183 3.19 -14.30 -4.17
C ALA A 183 2.86 -15.79 -4.20
N SER A 184 1.92 -16.18 -5.06
CA SER A 184 1.66 -17.58 -5.37
C SER A 184 2.01 -17.89 -6.82
N TYR A 185 2.31 -19.15 -7.12
CA TYR A 185 2.77 -19.58 -8.45
C TYR A 185 2.04 -20.85 -8.88
N GLY A 186 1.68 -20.94 -10.16
CA GLY A 186 1.20 -22.18 -10.77
C GLY A 186 1.16 -22.09 -12.30
N GLN A 187 0.82 -23.20 -12.95
CA GLN A 187 0.75 -23.25 -14.42
C GLN A 187 -0.57 -22.68 -14.96
N GLU A 188 -1.63 -22.83 -14.17
CA GLU A 188 -2.98 -22.41 -14.49
C GLU A 188 -3.68 -21.92 -13.21
N LEU A 189 -4.74 -21.14 -13.38
CA LEU A 189 -5.56 -20.66 -12.27
C LEU A 189 -6.40 -21.81 -11.68
N ASN A 190 -5.92 -22.36 -10.58
CA ASN A 190 -6.67 -23.33 -9.78
C ASN A 190 -7.40 -22.62 -8.61
N PRO A 191 -8.32 -23.31 -7.91
CA PRO A 191 -9.04 -22.72 -6.77
C PRO A 191 -8.14 -22.17 -5.64
N ASP A 192 -6.93 -22.67 -5.49
CA ASP A 192 -6.00 -22.24 -4.45
C ASP A 192 -5.38 -20.89 -4.83
N LEU A 193 -5.00 -20.72 -6.10
CA LEU A 193 -4.53 -19.45 -6.65
C LEU A 193 -5.65 -18.41 -6.73
N LEU A 194 -6.89 -18.81 -7.00
CA LEU A 194 -8.02 -17.88 -6.96
C LEU A 194 -8.29 -17.38 -5.54
N ARG A 195 -8.15 -18.25 -4.52
CA ARG A 195 -8.25 -17.84 -3.11
C ARG A 195 -7.19 -16.81 -2.72
N ARG A 196 -6.00 -16.83 -3.33
CA ARG A 196 -4.95 -15.84 -3.08
C ARG A 196 -5.37 -14.40 -3.42
N ILE A 197 -6.21 -14.25 -4.43
CA ILE A 197 -6.65 -12.96 -4.99
C ILE A 197 -8.12 -12.67 -4.65
N GLN A 198 -8.67 -13.40 -3.68
CA GLN A 198 -10.02 -13.21 -3.17
C GLN A 198 -9.96 -12.36 -1.89
N PRO A 199 -10.58 -11.17 -1.87
CA PRO A 199 -10.69 -10.38 -0.65
C PRO A 199 -11.51 -11.10 0.42
N ASP A 200 -11.14 -10.89 1.68
CA ASP A 200 -11.90 -11.34 2.83
C ASP A 200 -13.37 -10.89 2.69
N ASP A 201 -14.32 -11.76 3.02
CA ASP A 201 -15.78 -11.50 2.99
C ASP A 201 -16.39 -11.22 1.60
N THR A 202 -15.69 -11.53 0.50
CA THR A 202 -16.24 -11.41 -0.87
C THR A 202 -16.44 -12.76 -1.54
N VAL A 203 -17.48 -12.89 -2.37
CA VAL A 203 -17.80 -14.14 -3.10
C VAL A 203 -17.17 -14.15 -4.50
N LYS A 204 -16.72 -13.00 -5.01
CA LYS A 204 -16.27 -12.83 -6.40
C LYS A 204 -14.80 -12.39 -6.46
N VAL A 205 -14.08 -12.99 -7.40
CA VAL A 205 -12.69 -12.66 -7.76
C VAL A 205 -12.69 -11.99 -9.13
N SER A 206 -11.93 -10.90 -9.29
CA SER A 206 -11.77 -10.20 -10.56
C SER A 206 -10.31 -9.79 -10.72
N PRO A 207 -9.44 -10.63 -11.32
CA PRO A 207 -8.03 -10.31 -11.44
C PRO A 207 -7.76 -9.32 -12.58
N LEU A 208 -6.78 -8.43 -12.36
CA LEU A 208 -6.07 -7.79 -13.46
C LEU A 208 -5.02 -8.77 -13.98
N VAL A 209 -5.07 -9.09 -15.27
CA VAL A 209 -4.11 -10.01 -15.92
C VAL A 209 -3.15 -9.18 -16.77
N VAL A 210 -1.85 -9.33 -16.53
CA VAL A 210 -0.78 -8.67 -17.29
C VAL A 210 0.19 -9.70 -17.83
N HIS A 211 0.92 -9.37 -18.89
CA HIS A 211 1.90 -10.26 -19.51
C HIS A 211 3.32 -9.81 -19.15
N ALA A 212 4.14 -10.75 -18.71
CA ALA A 212 5.57 -10.51 -18.58
C ALA A 212 6.22 -10.49 -19.98
N LEU A 213 7.11 -9.53 -20.19
CA LEU A 213 7.86 -9.35 -21.42
C LEU A 213 9.23 -10.03 -21.35
N ASP A 214 9.88 -9.98 -20.19
CA ASP A 214 11.20 -10.56 -19.97
C ASP A 214 11.44 -10.87 -18.49
N LEU A 215 12.42 -11.72 -18.21
CA LEU A 215 12.96 -11.95 -16.88
C LEU A 215 13.84 -10.77 -16.45
N LYS A 216 13.94 -10.52 -15.14
CA LYS A 216 14.81 -9.49 -14.56
C LYS A 216 15.55 -9.99 -13.33
N GLY A 217 16.81 -9.57 -13.20
CA GLY A 217 17.67 -9.94 -12.08
C GLY A 217 18.31 -11.32 -12.20
N SER A 218 19.22 -11.64 -11.28
CA SER A 218 20.05 -12.84 -11.33
C SER A 218 19.38 -14.11 -10.80
N THR A 219 18.26 -13.98 -10.08
CA THR A 219 17.52 -15.12 -9.50
C THR A 219 16.39 -15.62 -10.40
N GLU A 220 16.23 -15.05 -11.59
CA GLU A 220 15.19 -15.42 -12.58
C GLU A 220 13.79 -15.50 -11.97
N SER A 221 13.52 -14.70 -10.93
CA SER A 221 12.27 -14.73 -10.18
C SER A 221 11.50 -13.41 -10.25
N SER A 222 12.01 -12.45 -11.04
CA SER A 222 11.39 -11.15 -11.26
C SER A 222 11.17 -10.96 -12.75
N VAL A 223 10.21 -10.10 -13.09
CA VAL A 223 9.83 -9.86 -14.48
C VAL A 223 9.78 -8.37 -14.79
N THR A 224 9.87 -8.08 -16.08
CA THR A 224 9.50 -6.78 -16.65
C THR A 224 8.15 -6.93 -17.37
N ILE A 225 7.24 -5.98 -17.19
CA ILE A 225 5.94 -5.85 -17.89
C ILE A 225 5.93 -4.56 -18.71
N SER A 226 4.96 -4.41 -19.61
CA SER A 226 4.84 -3.18 -20.41
C SER A 226 4.56 -1.95 -19.54
N ASP A 227 4.98 -0.76 -19.98
CA ASP A 227 4.63 0.49 -19.28
C ASP A 227 3.10 0.72 -19.23
N ALA A 228 2.36 0.23 -20.23
CA ALA A 228 0.90 0.29 -20.26
C ALA A 228 0.24 -0.59 -19.19
N ASP A 229 0.72 -1.83 -19.05
CA ASP A 229 0.26 -2.74 -17.99
C ASP A 229 0.64 -2.22 -16.61
N ALA A 230 1.83 -1.63 -16.47
CA ALA A 230 2.25 -0.96 -15.25
C ALA A 230 1.29 0.17 -14.87
N GLN A 231 0.91 1.02 -15.83
CA GLN A 231 -0.08 2.08 -15.59
C GLN A 231 -1.46 1.51 -15.22
N ALA A 232 -1.92 0.47 -15.91
CA ALA A 232 -3.20 -0.18 -15.59
C ALA A 232 -3.22 -0.76 -14.17
N ILE A 233 -2.09 -1.31 -13.70
CA ILE A 233 -1.95 -1.72 -12.31
C ILE A 233 -2.08 -0.50 -11.40
N LEU A 234 -1.30 0.56 -11.63
CA LEU A 234 -1.32 1.77 -10.80
C LEU A 234 -2.72 2.39 -10.69
N ASP A 235 -3.44 2.52 -11.81
CA ASP A 235 -4.81 3.04 -11.86
C ASP A 235 -5.79 2.15 -11.05
N ALA A 236 -5.60 0.82 -11.09
CA ALA A 236 -6.42 -0.11 -10.33
C ALA A 236 -6.20 0.02 -8.80
N LEU A 237 -4.96 0.32 -8.38
CA LEU A 237 -4.62 0.47 -6.97
C LEU A 237 -5.27 1.69 -6.33
N ASP A 238 -5.61 2.72 -7.12
CA ASP A 238 -6.35 3.89 -6.64
C ASP A 238 -7.77 3.52 -6.17
N THR A 239 -8.34 2.43 -6.70
CA THR A 239 -9.65 1.93 -6.29
C THR A 239 -9.53 0.86 -5.20
N TYR A 240 -8.68 -0.14 -5.41
CA TYR A 240 -8.41 -1.20 -4.44
C TYR A 240 -6.95 -1.65 -4.50
N ASP A 241 -6.20 -1.34 -3.45
CA ASP A 241 -4.79 -1.70 -3.32
C ASP A 241 -4.62 -3.20 -3.01
N PHE A 242 -4.87 -4.07 -3.98
CA PHE A 242 -4.69 -5.52 -3.85
C PHE A 242 -3.22 -5.92 -3.64
N LEU A 243 -2.25 -5.07 -4.02
CA LEU A 243 -0.83 -5.35 -3.81
C LEU A 243 -0.44 -5.24 -2.33
N ALA A 244 -1.06 -4.33 -1.57
CA ALA A 244 -0.96 -4.27 -0.11
C ALA A 244 -1.41 -5.56 0.60
N HIS A 245 -2.26 -6.35 -0.05
CA HIS A 245 -2.73 -7.66 0.43
C HIS A 245 -1.88 -8.82 -0.08
N TYR A 246 -0.80 -8.54 -0.82
CA TYR A 246 0.02 -9.52 -1.53
C TYR A 246 -0.80 -10.42 -2.46
N SER A 247 -1.94 -9.95 -2.95
CA SER A 247 -2.84 -10.66 -3.86
C SER A 247 -2.25 -10.69 -5.27
N VAL A 248 -1.15 -11.45 -5.41
CA VAL A 248 -0.35 -11.58 -6.63
C VAL A 248 -0.13 -13.06 -6.93
N VAL A 249 -0.43 -13.46 -8.16
CA VAL A 249 -0.21 -14.79 -8.71
C VAL A 249 0.67 -14.67 -9.95
N PHE A 250 1.69 -15.50 -10.05
CA PHE A 250 2.47 -15.69 -11.26
C PHE A 250 2.04 -17.00 -11.93
N LEU A 251 1.67 -16.90 -13.21
CA LEU A 251 1.56 -18.09 -14.06
C LEU A 251 2.92 -18.38 -14.69
N ILE A 252 3.42 -19.60 -14.50
CA ILE A 252 4.75 -20.04 -14.94
C ILE A 252 4.65 -21.40 -15.63
N ASP A 253 5.73 -21.85 -16.27
CA ASP A 253 5.81 -23.14 -16.95
C ASP A 253 5.74 -24.36 -16.01
#